data_AF-A0A067NR69-F1
#
_entry.id   AF-A0A067NR69-F1
#
_cell.length_a   1.000
_cell.length_b   1.000
_cell.length_c   1.000
_cell.angle_alpha   90.00
_cell.angle_beta   90.00
_cell.angle_gamma   90.00
#
_symmetry.space_group_name_H-M   'P 1'
#
loop_
_entity.id
_entity.type
_entity.pdbx_description
1 polymer ?
#
loop_
_entity_poly.entity_id
_entity_poly.type
_entity_poly.pdbx_seq_one_letter_code
_entity_poly.pdbx_strand_id
1 'polypeptide(L)'
;LHWISAHDNVIGNDRADVLAKEAATGTAQPAEHCPSLFTNYPMLPASRAAIRRVARMRIPIRWEKAWRKSARKPKLDRIDPTLKVGKY
;
A
#
# COMPACT_ATOMS: atom_id res chain seq x y z
N LEU A 1 -23.72 -4.91 -16.88
CA LEU A 1 -22.44 -4.91 -16.17
C LEU A 1 -22.07 -6.36 -15.91
N HIS A 2 -20.92 -6.84 -16.39
CA HIS A 2 -20.50 -8.23 -16.24
C HIS A 2 -19.22 -8.27 -15.43
N TRP A 3 -19.25 -8.98 -14.30
CA TRP A 3 -18.08 -9.26 -13.49
C TRP A 3 -17.38 -10.48 -14.09
N ILE A 4 -16.09 -10.37 -14.34
CA ILE A 4 -15.29 -11.40 -15.01
C ILE A 4 -14.24 -11.90 -14.02
N SER A 5 -13.99 -13.21 -13.98
CA SER A 5 -12.96 -13.79 -13.12
C SER A 5 -11.57 -13.49 -13.67
N ALA A 6 -10.59 -13.34 -12.78
CA ALA A 6 -9.22 -12.96 -13.15
C ALA A 6 -8.50 -14.02 -14.03
N HIS A 7 -9.03 -15.24 -14.17
CA HIS A 7 -8.40 -16.34 -14.90
C HIS A 7 -9.27 -16.91 -16.03
N ASP A 8 -10.33 -16.19 -16.45
CA ASP A 8 -11.22 -16.65 -17.52
C ASP A 8 -10.62 -16.49 -18.94
N ASN A 9 -9.32 -16.17 -19.07
CA ASN A 9 -8.61 -15.92 -20.34
C ASN A 9 -9.38 -15.00 -21.30
N VAL A 10 -10.09 -14.01 -20.75
CA VAL A 10 -10.76 -13.00 -21.56
C VAL A 10 -9.67 -12.11 -22.15
N ILE A 11 -9.48 -12.22 -23.46
CA ILE A 11 -8.40 -11.58 -24.23
C ILE A 11 -8.22 -10.09 -23.89
N GLY A 12 -9.32 -9.38 -23.60
CA GLY A 12 -9.27 -7.96 -23.22
C GLY A 12 -8.84 -7.69 -21.77
N ASN A 13 -9.11 -8.61 -20.84
CA ASN A 13 -8.77 -8.46 -19.41
C ASN A 13 -7.26 -8.51 -19.19
N ASP A 14 -6.58 -9.46 -19.86
CA ASP A 14 -5.14 -9.63 -19.70
C ASP A 14 -4.38 -8.44 -20.29
N ARG A 15 -4.84 -7.90 -21.43
CA ARG A 15 -4.26 -6.69 -22.00
C ARG A 15 -4.49 -5.47 -21.12
N ALA A 16 -5.67 -5.36 -20.50
CA ALA A 16 -5.96 -4.29 -19.55
C ALA A 16 -5.08 -4.36 -18.29
N ASP A 17 -4.83 -5.55 -17.75
CA ASP A 17 -3.96 -5.75 -16.58
C ASP A 17 -2.49 -5.40 -16.88
N VAL A 18 -1.99 -5.77 -18.07
CA VAL A 18 -0.64 -5.39 -18.54
C VAL A 18 -0.52 -3.86 -18.65
N LEU A 19 -1.48 -3.20 -19.29
CA LEU A 19 -1.48 -1.74 -19.42
C LEU A 19 -1.60 -1.04 -18.05
N ALA A 20 -2.37 -1.60 -17.12
CA ALA A 20 -2.48 -1.08 -15.76
C ALA A 20 -1.15 -1.20 -15.00
N LYS A 21 -0.41 -2.30 -15.18
CA LYS A 21 0.94 -2.47 -14.61
C LYS A 21 1.94 -1.48 -15.20
N GLU A 22 1.93 -1.28 -16.52
CA GLU A 22 2.77 -0.30 -17.22
C GLU A 22 2.47 1.15 -16.77
N ALA A 23 1.19 1.47 -16.55
CA ALA A 23 0.79 2.77 -15.99
C ALA A 23 1.26 2.96 -14.54
N ALA A 24 1.20 1.90 -13.71
CA ALA A 24 1.69 1.94 -12.35
C ALA A 24 3.22 2.12 -12.27
N THR A 25 3.96 1.70 -13.31
CA THR A 25 5.42 1.92 -13.42
C THR A 25 5.79 3.28 -14.03
N GLY A 26 4.81 4.12 -14.39
CA GLY A 26 5.04 5.48 -14.87
C GLY A 26 5.44 5.58 -16.35
N THR A 27 5.29 4.51 -17.13
CA THR A 27 5.62 4.47 -18.57
C THR A 27 4.41 4.70 -19.47
N ALA A 28 3.25 5.05 -18.90
CA ALA A 28 2.01 5.25 -19.64
C ALA A 28 1.88 6.64 -20.27
N GLN A 29 1.00 6.70 -21.28
CA GLN A 29 0.70 7.87 -22.10
C GLN A 29 0.25 9.10 -21.29
N PRO A 30 0.37 10.32 -21.86
CA PRO A 30 0.03 11.56 -21.18
C PRO A 30 -1.39 11.57 -20.60
N ALA A 31 -1.57 12.30 -19.50
CA ALA A 31 -2.85 12.46 -18.80
C ALA A 31 -4.02 12.93 -19.69
N GLU A 32 -3.74 13.40 -20.90
CA GLU A 32 -4.68 13.83 -21.94
C GLU A 32 -5.57 12.69 -22.47
N HIS A 33 -5.11 11.43 -22.39
CA HIS A 33 -5.92 10.25 -22.75
C HIS A 33 -6.69 9.65 -21.57
N CYS A 34 -6.54 10.22 -20.37
CA CYS A 34 -7.27 9.78 -19.21
C CYS A 34 -8.72 10.30 -19.30
N PRO A 35 -9.74 9.46 -19.06
CA PRO A 35 -11.12 9.93 -18.98
C PRO A 35 -11.24 11.13 -18.04
N SER A 36 -12.03 12.13 -18.42
CA SER A 36 -12.17 13.39 -17.68
C SER A 36 -12.52 13.22 -16.19
N LEU A 37 -13.15 12.09 -15.84
CA LEU A 37 -13.41 11.63 -14.46
C LEU A 37 -12.16 11.47 -13.59
N PHE A 38 -11.00 11.21 -14.17
CA PHE A 38 -9.73 11.05 -13.46
C PHE A 38 -8.83 12.30 -13.56
N THR A 39 -9.10 13.18 -14.52
CA THR A 39 -8.35 14.43 -14.73
C THR A 39 -8.99 15.62 -14.01
N ASN A 40 -10.33 15.66 -13.92
CA ASN A 40 -11.08 16.76 -13.31
C ASN A 40 -11.31 16.59 -11.80
N TYR A 41 -11.08 15.40 -11.24
CA TYR A 41 -11.16 15.16 -9.80
C TYR A 41 -9.74 15.17 -9.22
N PRO A 42 -9.37 16.20 -8.44
CA PRO A 42 -7.98 16.41 -8.01
C PRO A 42 -7.42 15.31 -7.11
N MET A 43 -8.28 14.52 -6.45
CA MET A 43 -7.91 13.31 -5.74
C MET A 43 -9.10 12.35 -5.65
N LEU A 44 -8.89 11.10 -6.08
CA LEU A 44 -9.80 10.01 -5.72
C LEU A 44 -9.72 9.78 -4.20
N PRO A 45 -10.86 9.57 -3.51
CA PRO A 45 -10.85 9.20 -2.11
C PRO A 45 -9.99 7.96 -1.89
N ALA A 46 -9.07 8.03 -0.92
CA ALA A 46 -8.24 6.87 -0.58
C ALA A 46 -9.14 5.70 -0.16
N SER A 47 -8.94 4.54 -0.77
CA SER A 47 -9.69 3.34 -0.40
C SER A 47 -9.42 2.97 1.06
N ARG A 48 -10.41 2.38 1.74
CA ARG A 48 -10.24 1.87 3.12
C ARG A 48 -9.03 0.94 3.24
N ALA A 49 -8.77 0.14 2.21
CA ALA A 49 -7.61 -0.75 2.14
C ALA A 49 -6.28 0.04 2.09
N ALA A 50 -6.20 1.09 1.27
CA ALA A 50 -5.02 1.95 1.19
C ALA A 50 -4.73 2.63 2.53
N ILE A 51 -5.76 3.18 3.18
CA ILE A 51 -5.64 3.80 4.52
C ILE A 51 -5.13 2.78 5.55
N ARG A 52 -5.70 1.56 5.58
CA ARG A 52 -5.26 0.49 6.48
C ARG A 52 -3.81 0.08 6.21
N ARG A 53 -3.41 -0.03 4.95
CA ARG A 53 -2.02 -0.37 4.56
C ARG A 53 -1.05 0.68 5.09
N VAL A 54 -1.35 1.96 4.88
CA VAL A 54 -0.52 3.07 5.39
C VAL A 54 -0.46 3.06 6.92
N ALA A 55 -1.58 2.83 7.60
CA ALA A 55 -1.60 2.71 9.06
C ALA A 55 -0.73 1.55 9.55
N ARG A 56 -0.86 0.35 8.96
CA ARG A 56 -0.04 -0.82 9.30
C ARG A 56 1.45 -0.58 9.10
N MET A 57 1.86 0.21 8.11
CA MET A 57 3.27 0.56 7.92
C MET A 57 3.76 1.59 8.97
N ARG A 58 2.90 2.53 9.38
CA ARG A 58 3.26 3.59 10.33
C ARG A 58 3.29 3.14 11.79
N ILE A 59 2.44 2.19 12.16
CA ILE A 59 2.31 1.71 13.54
C ILE A 59 3.65 1.16 14.07
N PRO A 60 4.33 0.19 13.42
CA PRO A 60 5.61 -0.35 13.93
C PRO A 60 6.67 0.72 14.14
N ILE A 61 6.77 1.71 13.25
CA ILE A 61 7.72 2.82 13.36
C ILE A 61 7.47 3.65 14.62
N ARG A 62 6.19 3.95 14.91
CA ARG A 62 5.80 4.70 16.11
C ARG A 62 6.08 3.89 17.38
N TRP A 63 5.75 2.61 17.36
CA TRP A 63 5.98 1.71 18.48
C TRP A 63 7.48 1.55 18.77
N GLU A 64 8.32 1.37 17.75
CA GLU A 64 9.77 1.31 17.90
C GLU A 64 10.35 2.62 18.46
N LYS A 65 9.84 3.78 18.01
CA LYS A 65 10.23 5.08 18.56
C LYS A 65 9.83 5.23 20.03
N ALA A 66 8.63 4.78 20.40
CA ALA A 66 8.16 4.82 21.79
C ALA A 66 8.94 3.84 22.68
N TRP A 67 9.20 2.64 22.19
CA TRP A 67 9.96 1.60 22.89
C TRP A 67 11.38 2.05 23.22
N ARG A 68 12.11 2.62 22.26
CA ARG A 68 13.46 3.15 22.49
C ARG A 68 13.51 4.26 23.55
N LYS A 69 12.42 5.02 23.70
CA LYS A 69 12.30 6.06 24.73
C LYS A 69 11.84 5.53 26.09
N SER A 70 11.40 4.28 26.16
CA SER A 70 10.88 3.70 27.40
C SER A 70 12.01 3.42 28.38
N ALA A 71 11.80 3.76 29.65
CA ALA A 71 12.66 3.33 30.76
C ALA A 71 12.75 1.80 30.91
N ARG A 72 11.87 1.05 30.23
CA ARG A 72 11.88 -0.41 30.21
C ARG A 72 12.89 -1.00 29.22
N LYS A 73 13.27 -0.26 28.17
CA LYS A 73 14.19 -0.74 27.13
C LYS A 73 15.52 -1.26 27.72
N PRO A 74 16.24 -0.51 28.58
CA PRO A 74 17.51 -0.98 29.12
C PRO A 74 17.36 -2.22 30.01
N LYS A 75 16.23 -2.34 30.72
CA LYS A 75 15.95 -3.49 31.59
C LYS A 75 15.68 -4.76 30.78
N LEU A 76 14.90 -4.64 29.70
CA LEU A 76 14.62 -5.77 28.84
C LEU A 76 15.80 -6.15 27.95
N ASP A 77 16.61 -5.20 27.50
CA ASP A 77 17.82 -5.50 26.71
C ASP A 77 18.82 -6.37 27.48
N ARG A 78 18.86 -6.23 28.81
CA ARG A 78 19.68 -7.08 29.68
C ARG A 78 19.17 -8.52 29.75
N ILE A 79 17.87 -8.74 29.57
CA ILE A 79 17.21 -10.05 29.68
C ILE A 79 17.19 -10.73 28.31
N ASP A 80 16.73 -10.02 27.29
CA ASP A 80 16.65 -10.48 25.91
C ASP A 80 16.96 -9.32 24.95
N PRO A 81 18.20 -9.23 24.45
CA PRO A 81 18.59 -8.20 23.50
C PRO A 81 17.99 -8.41 22.10
N THR A 82 17.39 -9.57 21.82
CA THR A 82 16.79 -9.89 20.52
C THR A 82 15.32 -9.51 20.42
N LEU A 83 14.71 -9.03 21.50
CA LEU A 83 13.31 -8.63 21.53
C LEU A 83 13.03 -7.46 20.57
N LYS A 84 12.33 -7.75 19.47
CA LYS A 84 11.92 -6.74 18.48
C LYS A 84 10.50 -6.24 18.74
N VAL A 85 10.30 -4.93 18.62
CA VAL A 85 8.97 -4.32 18.73
C VAL A 85 8.17 -4.65 17.47
N GLY A 86 6.94 -5.13 17.64
CA GLY A 86 6.02 -5.41 16.53
C GLY A 86 6.22 -6.75 15.82
N LYS A 87 6.86 -7.73 16.49
CA LYS A 87 6.96 -9.12 16.01
C LYS A 87 5.84 -10.06 16.49
N TYR A 88 4.76 -9.50 17.06
CA TYR A 88 3.57 -10.23 17.51
C TYR A 88 2.32 -9.53 17.00
#